data_AF-A0A7D5TUP2-F1
#
_entry.id   AF-A0A7D5TUP2-F1
#
_cell.length_a   1.000
_cell.length_b   1.000
_cell.length_c   1.000
_cell.angle_alpha   90.00
_cell.angle_beta   90.00
_cell.angle_gamma   90.00
#
_symmetry.space_group_name_H-M   'P 1'
#
loop_
_entity.id
_entity.type
_entity.pdbx_description
1 polymer ?
#
loop_
_entity_poly.entity_id
_entity_poly.type
_entity_poly.pdbx_seq_one_letter_code
_entity_poly.pdbx_strand_id
1 'polypeptide(L)'
;MKGQHKFSPRSGVELSDEREYPGTIPLREALDGSGELTNGELVSREATALQARFKECHQRHRDADPELYLDAWNAIQALRSDPDTPTPWDCWLWYCLAEHLHREGYDTEWMLAHVEARCPRCSSRLQYEASATGFDVARCATKCGADSPQRTYEIMDELLDLYTRAFVDDEDDAIERFELF
;
A
#
# COMPACT_ATOMS: atom_id res chain seq x y z
N MET A 1 0.50 -34.86 9.19
CA MET A 1 -0.85 -34.59 9.74
C MET A 1 -0.83 -33.14 10.17
N LYS A 2 -1.76 -32.30 9.66
CA LYS A 2 -1.68 -30.82 9.64
C LYS A 2 -0.50 -30.29 8.77
N GLY A 3 -0.64 -29.22 7.99
CA GLY A 3 -1.81 -28.75 7.20
C GLY A 3 -1.30 -28.52 5.77
N GLN A 4 -1.95 -28.98 4.70
CA GLN A 4 -3.15 -28.37 4.11
C GLN A 4 -2.99 -26.84 3.96
N HIS A 5 -2.31 -26.31 2.95
CA HIS A 5 -1.55 -26.87 1.80
C HIS A 5 -0.16 -26.10 1.70
N LYS A 6 0.58 -25.84 0.58
CA LYS A 6 1.45 -24.59 0.42
C LYS A 6 1.43 -24.01 -1.04
N PHE A 7 1.18 -22.70 -1.29
CA PHE A 7 1.11 -22.03 -2.63
C PHE A 7 2.49 -21.52 -3.09
N SER A 8 2.95 -21.91 -4.28
CA SER A 8 4.10 -21.24 -4.91
C SER A 8 3.66 -20.01 -5.75
N PRO A 9 4.28 -18.82 -5.58
CA PRO A 9 3.89 -17.58 -6.27
C PRO A 9 4.21 -17.56 -7.77
N ARG A 10 4.71 -18.67 -8.33
CA ARG A 10 4.96 -18.83 -9.78
C ARG A 10 3.90 -19.68 -10.50
N SER A 11 3.01 -20.38 -9.78
CA SER A 11 2.18 -21.43 -10.41
C SER A 11 0.81 -21.76 -9.79
N GLY A 12 0.45 -21.26 -8.60
CA GLY A 12 -0.97 -21.21 -8.19
C GLY A 12 -1.67 -22.51 -7.72
N VAL A 13 -1.03 -23.33 -6.88
CA VAL A 13 -1.66 -24.30 -5.93
C VAL A 13 -0.77 -24.34 -4.68
N GLU A 14 -1.15 -24.23 -3.38
CA GLU A 14 -2.40 -23.90 -2.60
C GLU A 14 -1.97 -23.66 -1.11
N LEU A 15 -2.23 -22.59 -0.30
CA LEU A 15 -1.38 -22.21 0.91
C LEU A 15 -1.55 -22.92 2.29
N SER A 16 -0.54 -22.76 3.19
CA SER A 16 -0.64 -22.82 4.67
C SER A 16 0.51 -22.09 5.42
N ASP A 17 0.23 -21.71 6.66
CA ASP A 17 1.04 -21.86 7.88
C ASP A 17 2.58 -21.90 7.75
N GLU A 18 3.17 -20.75 7.43
CA GLU A 18 4.41 -20.22 8.07
C GLU A 18 4.43 -18.72 7.79
N ARG A 19 4.32 -17.89 8.84
CA ARG A 19 4.34 -16.42 8.70
C ARG A 19 5.78 -15.95 8.56
N GLU A 20 6.17 -15.59 7.34
CA GLU A 20 7.39 -14.81 7.07
C GLU A 20 7.01 -13.56 6.26
N TYR A 21 7.09 -12.40 6.91
CA TYR A 21 7.18 -11.09 6.27
C TYR A 21 8.34 -10.34 6.95
N PRO A 22 9.33 -9.94 6.14
CA PRO A 22 10.14 -8.76 6.48
C PRO A 22 10.38 -7.87 5.24
N GLY A 23 9.89 -6.63 5.27
CA GLY A 23 10.54 -5.49 4.62
C GLY A 23 10.52 -5.37 3.09
N THR A 24 9.63 -6.05 2.35
CA THR A 24 9.48 -5.83 0.89
C THR A 24 8.29 -4.94 0.55
N ILE A 25 8.49 -3.98 -0.37
CA ILE A 25 7.38 -3.24 -1.01
C ILE A 25 6.39 -4.27 -1.58
N PRO A 26 5.07 -4.17 -1.36
CA PRO A 26 4.13 -5.25 -1.73
C PRO A 26 4.10 -5.60 -3.24
N LEU A 27 4.84 -6.65 -3.62
CA LEU A 27 4.82 -7.23 -4.97
C LEU A 27 3.55 -8.07 -5.19
N ARG A 28 2.48 -7.43 -5.66
CA ARG A 28 1.40 -8.09 -6.40
C ARG A 28 1.04 -7.25 -7.63
N GLU A 29 0.96 -7.89 -8.79
CA GLU A 29 0.27 -7.28 -9.94
C GLU A 29 -1.22 -7.19 -9.61
N ALA A 30 -1.86 -6.05 -9.85
CA ALA A 30 -3.28 -5.87 -9.58
C ALA A 30 -4.11 -6.89 -10.39
N LEU A 31 -5.06 -7.56 -9.74
CA LEU A 31 -5.78 -8.72 -10.31
C LEU A 31 -6.58 -8.43 -11.59
N ASP A 32 -6.85 -7.16 -11.90
CA ASP A 32 -7.53 -6.71 -13.12
C ASP A 32 -6.58 -6.08 -14.17
N GLY A 33 -5.27 -5.98 -13.88
CA GLY A 33 -4.25 -5.42 -14.77
C GLY A 33 -4.27 -3.89 -14.94
N SER A 34 -5.23 -3.18 -14.34
CA SER A 34 -5.27 -1.71 -14.37
C SER A 34 -4.19 -1.10 -13.49
N GLY A 35 -4.08 -1.60 -12.25
CA GLY A 35 -3.29 -0.98 -11.19
C GLY A 35 -3.79 0.41 -10.80
N GLU A 36 -5.03 0.75 -11.15
CA GLU A 36 -5.66 2.05 -10.92
C GLU A 36 -6.69 1.90 -9.80
N LEU A 37 -6.47 2.59 -8.68
CA LEU A 37 -7.31 2.42 -7.50
C LEU A 37 -8.68 3.06 -7.68
N THR A 38 -8.76 4.25 -8.27
CA THR A 38 -10.01 4.90 -8.64
C THR A 38 -10.11 5.05 -10.16
N ASN A 39 -11.17 5.67 -10.68
CA ASN A 39 -11.67 5.50 -12.06
C ASN A 39 -10.76 6.05 -13.18
N GLY A 40 -9.56 5.48 -13.35
CA GLY A 40 -8.51 5.99 -14.24
C GLY A 40 -7.78 7.24 -13.73
N GLU A 41 -8.08 7.71 -12.52
CA GLU A 41 -7.35 8.82 -11.87
C GLU A 41 -6.32 8.26 -10.86
N LEU A 42 -5.12 8.87 -10.84
CA LEU A 42 -4.04 8.56 -9.89
C LEU A 42 -4.25 9.22 -8.52
N VAL A 43 -5.11 10.25 -8.46
CA VAL A 43 -5.46 11.03 -7.27
C VAL A 43 -6.96 11.23 -7.29
N SER A 44 -7.67 10.66 -6.31
CA SER A 44 -9.06 11.03 -6.08
C SER A 44 -9.14 12.47 -5.61
N ARG A 45 -10.00 13.27 -6.24
CA ARG A 45 -10.25 14.66 -5.79
C ARG A 45 -10.97 14.71 -4.44
N GLU A 46 -11.74 13.68 -4.13
CA GLU A 46 -12.53 13.57 -2.91
C GLU A 46 -12.21 12.28 -2.14
N ALA A 47 -12.17 12.35 -0.81
CA ALA A 47 -12.06 11.18 0.09
C ALA A 47 -13.19 10.15 -0.13
N THR A 48 -14.36 10.61 -0.58
CA THR A 48 -15.54 9.81 -0.89
C THR A 48 -15.27 8.71 -1.93
N ALA A 49 -14.43 8.99 -2.93
CA ALA A 49 -14.10 8.03 -3.99
C ALA A 49 -13.21 6.88 -3.49
N LEU A 50 -12.17 7.20 -2.72
CA LEU A 50 -11.28 6.20 -2.11
C LEU A 50 -12.06 5.33 -1.10
N GLN A 51 -12.96 5.93 -0.32
CA GLN A 51 -13.83 5.22 0.63
C GLN A 51 -14.89 4.36 -0.07
N ALA A 52 -15.43 4.77 -1.22
CA ALA A 52 -16.30 3.92 -2.04
C ALA A 52 -15.52 2.71 -2.57
N ARG A 53 -14.30 2.92 -3.09
CA ARG A 53 -13.42 1.84 -3.54
C ARG A 53 -13.05 0.87 -2.42
N PHE A 54 -12.75 1.37 -1.23
CA PHE A 54 -12.48 0.55 -0.05
C PHE A 54 -13.63 -0.44 0.21
N LYS A 55 -14.86 0.07 0.25
CA LYS A 55 -16.08 -0.74 0.45
C LYS A 55 -16.29 -1.77 -0.65
N GLU A 56 -16.15 -1.39 -1.91
CA GLU A 56 -16.24 -2.34 -3.03
C GLU A 56 -15.20 -3.46 -2.94
N CYS A 57 -13.95 -3.12 -2.61
CA CYS A 57 -12.86 -4.07 -2.55
C CYS A 57 -13.02 -5.01 -1.35
N HIS A 58 -13.43 -4.52 -0.19
CA HIS A 58 -13.76 -5.37 0.97
C HIS A 58 -14.91 -6.35 0.65
N GLN A 59 -15.98 -5.86 0.03
CA GLN A 59 -17.18 -6.65 -0.33
C GLN A 59 -16.94 -7.71 -1.42
N ARG A 60 -15.75 -7.74 -2.05
CA ARG A 60 -15.33 -8.83 -2.94
C ARG A 60 -14.73 -10.02 -2.18
N HIS A 61 -14.34 -9.85 -0.91
CA HIS A 61 -13.65 -10.85 -0.09
C HIS A 61 -14.36 -11.19 1.22
N ARG A 62 -15.17 -10.27 1.77
CA ARG A 62 -15.81 -10.33 3.09
C ARG A 62 -17.24 -9.78 3.03
N ASP A 63 -18.04 -10.07 4.06
CA ASP A 63 -19.33 -9.41 4.27
C ASP A 63 -19.17 -7.92 4.63
N ALA A 64 -20.27 -7.17 4.67
CA ALA A 64 -20.21 -5.74 4.98
C ALA A 64 -19.97 -5.46 6.47
N ASP A 65 -18.86 -4.77 6.78
CA ASP A 65 -18.44 -4.41 8.14
C ASP A 65 -18.59 -2.88 8.37
N PRO A 66 -19.59 -2.42 9.15
CA PRO A 66 -19.80 -0.99 9.40
C PRO A 66 -18.75 -0.32 10.27
N GLU A 67 -18.02 -1.07 11.10
CA GLU A 67 -17.04 -0.56 12.07
C GLU A 67 -15.71 -0.28 11.35
N LEU A 68 -15.20 -1.28 10.62
CA LEU A 68 -14.09 -1.13 9.68
C LEU A 68 -14.34 0.00 8.67
N TYR A 69 -15.58 0.16 8.19
CA TYR A 69 -15.93 1.26 7.28
C TYR A 69 -15.95 2.65 7.92
N LEU A 70 -16.14 2.76 9.24
CA LEU A 70 -16.04 4.03 9.95
C LEU A 70 -14.56 4.39 10.19
N ASP A 71 -13.76 3.42 10.62
CA ASP A 71 -12.34 3.66 10.92
C ASP A 71 -11.53 3.91 9.65
N ALA A 72 -11.79 3.16 8.57
CA ALA A 72 -11.21 3.44 7.26
C ALA A 72 -11.59 4.84 6.74
N TRP A 73 -12.80 5.35 7.05
CA TRP A 73 -13.18 6.72 6.69
C TRP A 73 -12.37 7.75 7.48
N ASN A 74 -12.26 7.57 8.80
CA ASN A 74 -11.51 8.47 9.67
C ASN A 74 -10.03 8.53 9.26
N ALA A 75 -9.42 7.37 8.98
CA ALA A 75 -8.05 7.27 8.49
C ALA A 75 -7.84 7.93 7.11
N ILE A 76 -8.77 7.74 6.16
CA ILE A 76 -8.73 8.43 4.85
C ILE A 76 -8.83 9.96 5.01
N GLN A 77 -9.56 10.47 6.00
CA GLN A 77 -9.64 11.91 6.28
C GLN A 77 -8.34 12.42 6.92
N ALA A 78 -7.76 11.69 7.88
CA ALA A 78 -6.48 12.03 8.49
C ALA A 78 -5.35 12.13 7.45
N LEU A 79 -5.22 11.11 6.59
CA LEU A 79 -4.28 11.06 5.46
C LEU A 79 -4.50 12.15 4.38
N ARG A 80 -5.60 12.90 4.45
CA ARG A 80 -5.95 14.01 3.54
C ARG A 80 -6.14 15.36 4.24
N SER A 81 -5.77 15.45 5.53
CA SER A 81 -6.05 16.61 6.38
C SER A 81 -5.11 17.80 6.14
N ASP A 82 -3.87 17.54 5.72
CA ASP A 82 -2.87 18.55 5.37
C ASP A 82 -3.26 19.30 4.07
N PRO A 83 -3.52 20.62 4.12
CA PRO A 83 -3.94 21.41 2.97
C PRO A 83 -2.78 22.03 2.19
N ASP A 84 -1.57 22.06 2.76
CA ASP A 84 -0.39 22.71 2.19
C ASP A 84 0.49 21.71 1.41
N THR A 85 0.43 20.42 1.75
CA THR A 85 1.06 19.35 0.98
C THR A 85 0.22 18.96 -0.25
N PRO A 86 0.83 18.84 -1.45
CA PRO A 86 0.14 18.31 -2.63
C PRO A 86 -0.45 16.92 -2.38
N THR A 87 -1.72 16.70 -2.76
CA THR A 87 -2.40 15.42 -2.50
C THR A 87 -1.62 14.24 -3.10
N PRO A 88 -1.16 13.28 -2.28
CA PRO A 88 -0.42 12.13 -2.76
C PRO A 88 -1.31 11.20 -3.58
N TRP A 89 -0.70 10.28 -4.31
CA TRP A 89 -1.46 9.33 -5.13
C TRP A 89 -2.26 8.36 -4.27
N ASP A 90 -3.40 7.93 -4.80
CA ASP A 90 -4.32 7.03 -4.10
C ASP A 90 -3.64 5.72 -3.69
N CYS A 91 -2.58 5.28 -4.40
CA CYS A 91 -1.79 4.11 -4.02
C CYS A 91 -1.00 4.30 -2.72
N TRP A 92 -0.41 5.48 -2.49
CA TRP A 92 0.30 5.78 -1.24
C TRP A 92 -0.69 5.92 -0.08
N LEU A 93 -1.80 6.62 -0.29
CA LEU A 93 -2.91 6.69 0.67
C LEU A 93 -3.42 5.28 1.05
N TRP A 94 -3.53 4.38 0.07
CA TRP A 94 -4.02 3.02 0.28
C TRP A 94 -3.03 2.11 1.01
N TYR A 95 -1.71 2.25 0.81
CA TYR A 95 -0.73 1.53 1.62
C TYR A 95 -0.70 2.04 3.07
N CYS A 96 -0.69 3.35 3.30
CA CYS A 96 -0.75 3.89 4.67
C CYS A 96 -2.06 3.53 5.38
N LEU A 97 -3.19 3.48 4.65
CA LEU A 97 -4.47 3.00 5.17
C LEU A 97 -4.45 1.51 5.53
N ALA A 98 -3.84 0.66 4.68
CA ALA A 98 -3.73 -0.78 4.93
C ALA A 98 -2.86 -1.10 6.15
N GLU A 99 -1.81 -0.32 6.38
CA GLU A 99 -0.93 -0.43 7.53
C GLU A 99 -1.57 0.11 8.81
N HIS A 100 -2.23 1.28 8.76
CA HIS A 100 -2.95 1.84 9.90
C HIS A 100 -4.06 0.88 10.39
N LEU A 101 -4.89 0.38 9.48
CA LEU A 101 -5.92 -0.60 9.81
C LEU A 101 -5.33 -1.95 10.26
N HIS A 102 -4.13 -2.31 9.84
CA HIS A 102 -3.45 -3.50 10.35
C HIS A 102 -3.03 -3.34 11.83
N ARG A 103 -2.55 -2.14 12.21
CA ARG A 103 -2.19 -1.80 13.60
C ARG A 103 -3.41 -1.79 14.53
N GLU A 104 -4.55 -1.32 14.04
CA GLU A 104 -5.85 -1.44 14.74
C GLU A 104 -6.39 -2.89 14.79
N GLY A 105 -5.69 -3.85 14.18
CA GLY A 105 -5.96 -5.29 14.29
C GLY A 105 -6.81 -5.90 13.18
N TYR A 106 -7.15 -5.13 12.14
CA TYR A 106 -7.94 -5.62 11.01
C TYR A 106 -7.10 -6.51 10.06
N ASP A 107 -7.80 -7.43 9.36
CA ASP A 107 -7.24 -8.18 8.23
C ASP A 107 -7.24 -7.30 6.98
N THR A 108 -6.06 -6.89 6.53
CA THR A 108 -5.86 -5.99 5.39
C THR A 108 -5.11 -6.62 4.22
N GLU A 109 -4.77 -7.92 4.24
CA GLU A 109 -3.98 -8.55 3.16
C GLU A 109 -4.68 -8.45 1.79
N TRP A 110 -6.02 -8.46 1.80
CA TRP A 110 -6.85 -8.26 0.62
C TRP A 110 -6.67 -6.89 -0.04
N MET A 111 -6.32 -5.84 0.73
CA MET A 111 -6.07 -4.50 0.20
C MET A 111 -4.87 -4.49 -0.76
N LEU A 112 -3.83 -5.26 -0.44
CA LEU A 112 -2.60 -5.35 -1.22
C LEU A 112 -2.80 -6.02 -2.60
N ALA A 113 -3.94 -6.69 -2.83
CA ALA A 113 -4.30 -7.26 -4.13
C ALA A 113 -5.00 -6.26 -5.09
N HIS A 114 -5.34 -5.06 -4.61
CA HIS A 114 -6.08 -4.04 -5.36
C HIS A 114 -5.26 -2.78 -5.73
N VAL A 115 -3.96 -2.75 -5.40
CA VAL A 115 -3.07 -1.59 -5.60
C VAL A 115 -1.82 -1.98 -6.39
N GLU A 116 -1.34 -1.09 -7.25
CA GLU A 116 -0.03 -1.18 -7.90
C GLU A 116 0.80 0.06 -7.52
N ALA A 117 1.92 -0.11 -6.81
CA ALA A 117 2.84 0.98 -6.49
C ALA A 117 3.44 1.62 -7.76
N ARG A 118 3.60 2.94 -7.76
CA ARG A 118 4.03 3.74 -8.92
C ARG A 118 5.35 4.48 -8.66
N CYS A 119 6.02 4.97 -9.69
CA CYS A 119 7.26 5.74 -9.52
C CYS A 119 6.94 7.17 -9.02
N PRO A 120 7.33 7.57 -7.79
CA PRO A 120 6.83 8.77 -7.10
C PRO A 120 7.10 10.10 -7.84
N ARG A 121 8.11 10.16 -8.72
CA ARG A 121 8.39 11.34 -9.54
C ARG A 121 7.57 11.45 -10.86
N CYS A 122 6.91 10.38 -11.34
CA CYS A 122 6.29 10.39 -12.68
C CYS A 122 5.13 9.39 -12.93
N SER A 123 4.62 8.70 -11.90
CA SER A 123 3.49 7.76 -11.92
C SER A 123 3.62 6.52 -12.83
N SER A 124 4.78 6.32 -13.47
CA SER A 124 5.02 5.10 -14.26
C SER A 124 5.00 3.85 -13.39
N ARG A 125 4.74 2.69 -14.02
CA ARG A 125 4.91 1.39 -13.37
C ARG A 125 6.32 1.23 -12.81
N LEU A 126 6.42 0.46 -11.73
CA LEU A 126 7.70 0.04 -11.17
C LEU A 126 8.13 -1.30 -11.76
N GLN A 127 9.44 -1.47 -11.92
CA GLN A 127 10.09 -2.75 -12.19
C GLN A 127 10.86 -3.14 -10.94
N TYR A 128 10.72 -4.40 -10.52
CA TYR A 128 11.37 -4.92 -9.31
C TYR A 128 12.55 -5.81 -9.69
N GLU A 129 13.71 -5.57 -9.07
CA GLU A 129 14.92 -6.36 -9.23
C GLU A 129 15.35 -6.90 -7.86
N ALA A 130 15.41 -8.22 -7.71
CA ALA A 130 15.81 -8.85 -6.45
C ALA A 130 17.24 -8.48 -6.04
N SER A 131 17.43 -7.98 -4.81
CA SER A 131 18.76 -7.63 -4.29
C SER A 131 19.44 -8.80 -3.58
N ALA A 132 20.77 -8.74 -3.49
CA ALA A 132 21.56 -9.63 -2.64
C ALA A 132 21.30 -9.44 -1.13
N THR A 133 20.54 -8.41 -0.74
CA THR A 133 20.12 -8.10 0.64
C THR A 133 18.70 -8.58 0.97
N GLY A 134 18.03 -9.31 0.06
CA GLY A 134 16.70 -9.88 0.29
C GLY A 134 15.51 -8.95 -0.01
N PHE A 135 15.75 -7.64 -0.15
CA PHE A 135 14.72 -6.64 -0.46
C PHE A 135 14.67 -6.30 -1.95
N ASP A 136 13.49 -6.29 -2.56
CA ASP A 136 13.35 -5.99 -3.99
C ASP A 136 13.54 -4.50 -4.31
N VAL A 137 14.38 -4.22 -5.30
CA VAL A 137 14.71 -2.86 -5.73
C VAL A 137 13.67 -2.37 -6.72
N ALA A 138 12.80 -1.45 -6.27
CA ALA A 138 11.84 -0.76 -7.11
C ALA A 138 12.57 0.24 -8.03
N ARG A 139 12.32 0.16 -9.33
CA ARG A 139 12.90 1.00 -10.38
C ARG A 139 11.82 1.59 -11.27
N CYS A 140 11.96 2.86 -11.60
CA CYS A 140 11.09 3.56 -12.56
C CYS A 140 11.21 2.94 -13.96
N ALA A 141 10.13 2.37 -14.50
CA ALA A 141 10.14 1.75 -15.83
C ALA A 141 10.48 2.75 -16.96
N THR A 142 10.05 4.01 -16.82
CA THR A 142 10.37 5.11 -17.76
C THR A 142 11.72 5.78 -17.49
N LYS A 143 12.44 5.39 -16.42
CA LYS A 143 13.74 5.93 -16.01
C LYS A 143 13.76 7.45 -15.90
N CYS A 144 12.73 8.04 -15.28
CA CYS A 144 12.66 9.48 -15.01
C CYS A 144 13.77 9.93 -14.05
N GLY A 145 14.08 11.23 -14.03
CA GLY A 145 15.15 11.80 -13.19
C GLY A 145 16.55 11.56 -13.75
N ALA A 146 17.52 12.36 -13.31
CA ALA A 146 18.90 12.31 -13.83
C ALA A 146 19.80 11.34 -13.06
N ASP A 147 19.52 11.15 -11.76
CA ASP A 147 20.49 10.68 -10.78
C ASP A 147 20.52 9.14 -10.67
N SER A 148 19.34 8.53 -10.65
CA SER A 148 19.14 7.07 -10.65
C SER A 148 17.68 6.75 -10.99
N PRO A 149 17.37 5.63 -11.68
CA PRO A 149 16.00 5.14 -11.85
C PRO A 149 15.48 4.37 -10.62
N GLN A 150 16.32 4.06 -9.62
CA GLN A 150 15.89 3.40 -8.37
C GLN A 150 15.00 4.32 -7.53
N ARG A 151 13.90 3.79 -7.00
CA ARG A 151 12.89 4.54 -6.22
C ARG A 151 12.58 3.95 -4.85
N THR A 152 13.11 2.78 -4.46
CA THR A 152 12.82 2.15 -3.16
C THR A 152 12.92 3.13 -1.99
N TYR A 153 14.00 3.90 -1.87
CA TYR A 153 14.15 4.85 -0.76
C TYR A 153 13.11 5.97 -0.84
N GLU A 154 12.96 6.65 -1.98
CA GLU A 154 11.97 7.72 -2.19
C GLU A 154 10.53 7.28 -1.88
N ILE A 155 10.14 6.05 -2.26
CA ILE A 155 8.80 5.50 -1.97
C ILE A 155 8.63 5.30 -0.46
N MET A 156 9.65 4.74 0.20
CA MET A 156 9.63 4.49 1.65
C MET A 156 9.66 5.81 2.44
N ASP A 157 10.39 6.82 1.96
CA ASP A 157 10.41 8.18 2.52
C ASP A 157 9.02 8.83 2.38
N GLU A 158 8.40 8.79 1.19
CA GLU A 158 7.06 9.36 0.96
C GLU A 158 5.96 8.65 1.79
N LEU A 159 6.06 7.33 1.97
CA LEU A 159 5.14 6.57 2.84
C LEU A 159 5.33 6.88 4.32
N LEU A 160 6.58 7.01 4.81
CA LEU A 160 6.89 7.43 6.18
C LEU A 160 6.38 8.86 6.44
N ASP A 161 6.73 9.81 5.57
CA ASP A 161 6.32 11.21 5.69
C ASP A 161 4.79 11.38 5.61
N LEU A 162 4.10 10.52 4.84
CA LEU A 162 2.63 10.50 4.76
C LEU A 162 1.97 9.85 5.98
N TYR A 163 2.50 8.73 6.47
CA TYR A 163 1.95 8.05 7.65
C TYR A 163 2.14 8.92 8.91
N THR A 164 3.36 9.42 9.14
CA THR A 164 3.72 10.21 10.33
C THR A 164 2.84 11.45 10.45
N ARG A 165 2.73 12.28 9.40
CA ARG A 165 1.85 13.48 9.42
C ARG A 165 0.36 13.20 9.62
N ALA A 166 -0.10 11.96 9.39
CA ALA A 166 -1.51 11.59 9.49
C ALA A 166 -1.87 10.94 10.84
N PHE A 167 -0.91 10.30 11.51
CA PHE A 167 -1.17 9.39 12.64
C PHE A 167 -0.20 9.52 13.82
N VAL A 168 0.84 10.35 13.72
CA VAL A 168 1.81 10.60 14.80
C VAL A 168 1.70 12.06 15.24
N ASP A 169 1.17 12.29 16.44
CA ASP A 169 1.23 13.59 17.10
C ASP A 169 2.64 13.85 17.66
N ASP A 170 3.04 15.13 17.69
CA ASP A 170 4.41 15.66 17.87
C ASP A 170 5.16 15.31 19.20
N GLU A 171 4.61 14.48 20.10
CA GLU A 171 5.14 14.31 21.47
C GLU A 171 5.84 12.97 21.82
N ASP A 172 5.67 11.83 21.10
CA ASP A 172 6.44 10.59 21.43
C ASP A 172 6.74 9.59 20.26
N ASP A 173 5.78 9.23 19.37
CA ASP A 173 5.87 8.01 18.54
C ASP A 173 6.34 8.19 17.06
N ALA A 174 7.54 8.74 16.84
CA ALA A 174 8.12 8.86 15.50
C ALA A 174 8.60 7.49 14.93
N ILE A 175 7.72 6.80 14.18
CA ILE A 175 7.91 5.44 13.65
C ILE A 175 9.23 5.30 12.87
N GLU A 176 10.11 4.39 13.29
CA GLU A 176 11.36 4.13 12.59
C GLU A 176 11.14 3.40 11.25
N ARG A 177 12.08 3.58 10.32
CA ARG A 177 12.08 3.00 8.95
C ARG A 177 11.97 1.47 8.90
N PHE A 178 12.14 0.79 10.03
CA PHE A 178 12.07 -0.67 10.18
C PHE A 178 10.78 -1.18 10.82
N GLU A 179 9.86 -0.30 11.23
CA GLU A 179 8.66 -0.69 11.97
C GLU A 179 7.36 -0.71 11.13
N LEU A 180 7.41 -0.32 9.85
CA LEU A 180 6.26 -0.37 8.92
C LEU A 180 6.15 -1.68 8.12
N PHE A 181 7.19 -2.55 8.06
CA PHE A 181 7.27 -3.68 7.10
C PHE A 181 8.17 -4.85 7.52
#